data_AF-A0A673AHJ3-F1
#
_entry.id   AF-A0A673AHJ3-F1
#
_cell.length_a   1.000
_cell.length_b   1.000
_cell.length_c   1.000
_cell.angle_alpha   90.00
_cell.angle_beta   90.00
_cell.angle_gamma   90.00
#
_symmetry.space_group_name_H-M   'P 1'
#
loop_
_entity.id
_entity.type
_entity.pdbx_description
1 polymer ?
#
loop_
_entity_poly.entity_id
_entity_poly.type
_entity_poly.pdbx_seq_one_letter_code
_entity_poly.pdbx_strand_id
1 'polypeptide(L)'
;MEDDQPRTLYVGNLSRDVTEPLILQVFTQIGPCKSCKMIVDTAGNDPYCFVEFYDHRHAAASLAAMNGRKIMGKEVKVNWATTPTSQKKDTSSKYKYHFHVFVGDLSPEITTEDVKAAFGPFGRISHVMSENAQSCRVTKG
;
A
#
# COMPACT_ATOMS: atom_id res chain seq x y z
N MET A 1 7.11 -10.76 -15.27
CA MET A 1 6.07 -10.68 -14.20
C MET A 1 5.42 -9.31 -14.35
N GLU A 2 4.35 -9.22 -15.13
CA GLU A 2 3.69 -7.96 -15.51
C GLU A 2 2.37 -7.70 -14.76
N ASP A 3 2.02 -8.55 -13.78
CA ASP A 3 0.65 -8.59 -13.27
C ASP A 3 0.31 -7.61 -12.13
N ASP A 4 1.31 -7.02 -11.46
CA ASP A 4 1.09 -6.21 -10.24
C ASP A 4 1.23 -4.70 -10.48
N GLN A 5 0.70 -4.20 -11.60
CA GLN A 5 0.64 -2.76 -11.82
C GLN A 5 -0.65 -2.18 -11.23
N PRO A 6 -0.57 -1.11 -10.41
CA PRO A 6 -1.75 -0.51 -9.79
C PRO A 6 -2.65 0.10 -10.84
N ARG A 7 -3.93 -0.26 -10.82
CA ARG A 7 -4.95 0.21 -11.78
C ARG A 7 -5.98 1.14 -11.14
N THR A 8 -5.85 1.35 -9.82
CA THR A 8 -6.81 2.10 -9.02
C THR A 8 -6.17 3.41 -8.56
N LEU A 9 -6.90 4.50 -8.73
CA LEU A 9 -6.52 5.84 -8.33
C LEU A 9 -7.40 6.32 -7.19
N TYR A 10 -6.79 6.95 -6.20
CA TYR A 10 -7.44 7.77 -5.20
C TYR A 10 -7.54 9.20 -5.72
N VAL A 11 -8.73 9.78 -5.66
CA VAL A 11 -9.04 11.15 -6.07
C VAL A 11 -9.62 11.87 -4.86
N GLY A 12 -8.83 12.71 -4.21
CA GLY A 12 -9.21 13.47 -3.03
C GLY A 12 -9.34 14.97 -3.26
N ASN A 13 -9.72 15.68 -2.20
CA ASN A 13 -9.95 17.14 -2.22
C ASN A 13 -11.03 17.55 -3.24
N LEU A 14 -12.07 16.72 -3.38
CA LEU A 14 -13.18 17.01 -4.28
C LEU A 14 -14.10 18.07 -3.65
N SER A 15 -14.79 18.88 -4.49
CA SER A 15 -15.88 19.72 -3.99
C SER A 15 -17.08 18.87 -3.60
N ARG A 16 -17.92 19.37 -2.70
CA ARG A 16 -19.19 18.71 -2.32
C ARG A 16 -20.20 18.65 -3.46
N ASP A 17 -20.06 19.54 -4.44
CA ASP A 17 -20.87 19.56 -5.66
C ASP A 17 -20.41 18.52 -6.70
N VAL A 18 -19.23 17.92 -6.51
CA VAL A 18 -18.75 16.86 -7.38
C VAL A 18 -19.56 15.60 -7.11
N THR A 19 -19.97 14.92 -8.17
CA THR A 19 -20.70 13.66 -8.10
C THR A 19 -19.89 12.53 -8.73
N GLU A 20 -20.15 11.29 -8.31
CA GLU A 20 -19.56 10.09 -8.90
C GLU A 20 -19.66 10.02 -10.43
N PRO A 21 -20.82 10.27 -11.06
CA PRO A 21 -20.93 10.28 -12.52
C PRO A 21 -20.08 11.37 -13.18
N LEU A 22 -19.89 12.53 -12.55
CA LEU A 22 -19.00 13.58 -13.06
C LEU A 22 -17.54 13.09 -13.08
N ILE A 23 -17.08 12.47 -11.99
CA ILE A 23 -15.73 11.90 -11.93
C ILE A 23 -15.57 10.81 -12.98
N LEU A 24 -16.53 9.89 -13.10
CA LEU A 24 -16.49 8.85 -14.11
C LEU A 24 -16.41 9.43 -15.53
N GLN A 25 -17.21 10.46 -15.84
CA GLN A 25 -17.20 11.12 -17.15
C GLN A 25 -15.89 11.87 -17.46
N VAL A 26 -15.23 12.41 -16.43
CA VAL A 26 -13.93 13.07 -16.61
C VAL A 26 -12.82 12.05 -16.83
N PHE A 27 -12.79 10.97 -16.04
CA PHE A 27 -11.74 9.96 -16.12
C PHE A 27 -11.90 9.04 -17.34
N THR A 28 -13.14 8.79 -17.80
CA THR A 28 -13.41 7.98 -19.00
C THR A 28 -12.90 8.63 -20.29
N GLN A 29 -12.68 9.95 -20.31
CA GLN A 29 -12.07 10.65 -21.45
C GLN A 29 -10.61 10.27 -21.67
N ILE A 30 -9.93 9.77 -20.62
CA ILE A 30 -8.52 9.36 -20.68
C ILE A 30 -8.41 7.86 -20.97
N GLY A 31 -9.33 7.06 -20.44
CA GLY A 31 -9.44 5.65 -20.76
C GLY A 31 -10.59 4.96 -20.06
N PRO A 32 -10.94 3.74 -20.45
CA PRO A 32 -12.09 3.04 -19.91
C PRO A 32 -11.93 2.75 -18.42
N CYS A 33 -12.86 3.28 -17.62
CA CYS A 33 -12.97 3.01 -16.19
C CYS A 33 -13.75 1.71 -15.97
N LYS A 34 -13.22 0.85 -15.10
CA LYS A 34 -13.85 -0.40 -14.66
C LYS A 34 -14.81 -0.17 -13.51
N SER A 35 -14.44 0.69 -12.55
CA SER A 35 -15.29 1.04 -11.41
C SER A 35 -14.96 2.44 -10.90
N CYS A 36 -15.95 3.10 -10.32
CA CYS A 36 -15.81 4.39 -9.67
C CYS A 36 -16.63 4.33 -8.38
N LYS A 37 -16.02 4.68 -7.25
CA LYS A 37 -16.68 4.68 -5.95
C LYS A 37 -16.41 6.00 -5.25
N MET A 38 -17.44 6.83 -5.13
CA MET A 38 -17.37 8.07 -4.38
C MET A 38 -17.69 7.82 -2.89
N ILE A 39 -16.90 8.41 -2.02
CA ILE A 39 -17.11 8.39 -0.57
C ILE A 39 -17.21 9.84 -0.11
N VAL A 40 -18.39 10.18 0.41
CA VAL A 40 -18.69 11.48 0.98
C VAL A 40 -18.77 11.30 2.48
N ASP A 41 -17.87 11.96 3.20
CA ASP A 41 -17.84 11.90 4.65
C ASP A 41 -18.86 12.87 5.24
N THR A 42 -19.69 12.38 6.16
CA THR A 42 -20.72 13.19 6.83
C THR A 42 -20.16 14.05 7.96
N ALA A 43 -18.92 13.79 8.40
CA ALA A 43 -18.29 14.47 9.55
C ALA A 43 -17.54 15.76 9.17
N GLY A 44 -17.62 16.20 7.91
CA GLY A 44 -17.07 17.49 7.47
C GLY A 44 -15.90 17.38 6.52
N ASN A 45 -15.32 16.18 6.32
CA ASN A 45 -14.16 16.01 5.46
C ASN A 45 -14.50 16.22 3.98
N ASP A 46 -13.49 16.58 3.20
CA ASP A 46 -13.63 16.69 1.75
C ASP A 46 -13.95 15.33 1.14
N PRO A 47 -14.94 15.24 0.23
CA PRO A 47 -15.24 14.00 -0.46
C PRO A 47 -14.04 13.49 -1.25
N TYR A 48 -14.00 12.18 -1.41
CA TYR A 48 -12.97 11.50 -2.19
C TYR A 48 -13.58 10.34 -2.99
N CYS A 49 -12.84 9.87 -3.99
CA CYS A 49 -13.30 8.85 -4.90
C CYS A 49 -12.17 7.86 -5.23
N PHE A 50 -12.53 6.61 -5.47
CA PHE A 50 -11.64 5.61 -6.02
C PHE A 50 -12.08 5.27 -7.45
N VAL A 51 -11.16 5.43 -8.40
CA VAL A 51 -11.39 5.12 -9.82
C VAL A 51 -10.47 3.98 -10.22
N GLU A 52 -11.06 2.85 -10.61
CA GLU A 52 -10.35 1.69 -11.14
C GLU A 52 -10.44 1.67 -12.66
N PHE A 53 -9.31 1.50 -13.33
CA PHE A 53 -9.20 1.36 -14.78
C PHE A 53 -9.03 -0.09 -15.21
N TYR A 54 -9.36 -0.39 -16.47
CA TYR A 54 -9.04 -1.69 -17.06
C TYR A 54 -7.52 -1.89 -17.24
N ASP A 55 -6.81 -0.84 -17.66
CA ASP A 55 -5.37 -0.87 -17.89
C ASP A 55 -4.61 0.12 -17.01
N HIS A 56 -3.42 -0.31 -16.56
CA HIS A 56 -2.50 0.55 -15.81
C HIS A 56 -2.10 1.80 -16.60
N ARG A 57 -1.90 1.67 -17.91
CA ARG A 57 -1.50 2.80 -18.77
C ARG A 57 -2.52 3.95 -18.72
N HIS A 58 -3.82 3.63 -18.71
CA HIS A 58 -4.89 4.63 -18.60
C HIS A 58 -4.92 5.25 -17.20
N ALA A 59 -4.70 4.46 -16.14
CA ALA A 59 -4.59 4.98 -14.78
C ALA A 59 -3.38 5.92 -14.62
N ALA A 60 -2.21 5.55 -15.17
CA ALA A 60 -1.00 6.37 -15.10
C ALA A 60 -1.16 7.70 -15.84
N ALA A 61 -1.73 7.65 -17.04
CA ALA A 61 -2.05 8.86 -17.82
C ALA A 61 -3.05 9.74 -17.07
N SER A 62 -4.08 9.15 -16.46
CA SER A 62 -5.09 9.88 -15.69
C SER A 62 -4.50 10.56 -14.47
N LEU A 63 -3.63 9.88 -13.72
CA LEU A 63 -2.94 10.48 -12.59
C LEU A 63 -2.11 11.69 -13.02
N ALA A 64 -1.31 11.56 -14.08
CA ALA A 64 -0.47 12.65 -14.57
C ALA A 64 -1.28 13.84 -15.09
N ALA A 65 -2.42 13.59 -15.74
CA ALA A 65 -3.24 14.63 -16.35
C ALA A 65 -4.19 15.33 -15.36
N MET A 66 -4.68 14.61 -14.34
CA MET A 66 -5.74 15.07 -13.45
C MET A 66 -5.21 15.56 -12.09
N ASN A 67 -4.03 15.12 -11.64
CA ASN A 67 -3.48 15.58 -10.38
C ASN A 67 -3.20 17.10 -10.42
N GLY A 68 -3.78 17.85 -9.48
CA GLY A 68 -3.69 19.32 -9.43
C GLY A 68 -4.65 20.06 -10.37
N ARG A 69 -5.50 19.35 -11.13
CA ARG A 69 -6.52 20.04 -11.94
C ARG A 69 -7.65 20.58 -11.06
N LYS A 70 -8.21 21.72 -11.47
CA LYS A 70 -9.40 22.29 -10.83
C LYS A 70 -10.67 21.62 -11.36
N ILE A 71 -11.42 20.95 -10.49
CA ILE A 71 -12.77 20.44 -10.75
C ILE A 71 -13.74 21.18 -9.83
N MET A 72 -14.75 21.84 -10.40
CA MET A 72 -15.71 22.67 -9.64
C MET A 72 -15.02 23.70 -8.72
N GLY A 73 -13.93 24.31 -9.20
CA GLY A 73 -13.20 25.34 -8.46
C GLY A 73 -12.20 24.82 -7.40
N LYS A 74 -12.17 23.51 -7.11
CA LYS A 74 -11.19 22.89 -6.21
C LYS A 74 -10.13 22.08 -6.95
N GLU A 75 -8.88 22.20 -6.53
CA GLU A 75 -7.77 21.41 -7.06
C GLU A 75 -7.82 19.97 -6.54
N VAL A 76 -8.03 19.01 -7.44
CA VAL A 76 -8.13 17.61 -7.05
C VAL A 76 -6.75 17.00 -6.85
N LYS A 77 -6.64 16.09 -5.88
CA LYS A 77 -5.41 15.34 -5.62
C LYS A 77 -5.58 13.92 -6.10
N VAL A 78 -4.82 13.53 -7.11
CA VAL A 78 -4.86 12.17 -7.66
C VAL A 78 -3.60 11.42 -7.27
N ASN A 79 -3.75 10.26 -6.65
CA ASN A 79 -2.67 9.39 -6.25
C ASN A 79 -3.01 7.94 -6.56
N TRP A 80 -2.00 7.06 -6.58
CA TRP A 80 -2.24 5.63 -6.62
C TRP A 80 -3.01 5.20 -5.38
N ALA A 81 -4.10 4.46 -5.56
CA ALA A 81 -4.81 3.88 -4.44
C ALA A 81 -3.99 2.71 -3.88
N THR A 82 -3.47 2.87 -2.67
CA THR A 82 -2.97 1.73 -1.89
C THR A 82 -4.18 0.94 -1.40
N THR A 83 -4.46 -0.20 -2.03
CA THR A 83 -5.32 -1.19 -1.39
C THR A 83 -4.65 -1.64 -0.08
N PRO A 84 -5.40 -1.83 1.02
CA PRO A 84 -4.84 -2.39 2.24
C PRO A 84 -4.25 -3.80 2.03
N THR A 85 -4.51 -4.46 0.89
CA THR A 85 -3.83 -5.70 0.50
C THR A 85 -2.34 -5.53 0.16
N SER A 86 -1.86 -4.29 -0.07
CA SER A 86 -0.42 -4.00 -0.17
C SER A 86 0.12 -3.20 1.03
N GLN A 87 -0.68 -2.99 2.08
CA GLN A 87 -0.14 -2.66 3.41
C GLN A 87 0.32 -3.93 4.13
N LYS A 88 1.25 -4.63 3.50
CA LYS A 88 2.40 -5.15 4.22
C LYS A 88 3.58 -4.28 3.85
N LYS A 89 3.67 -3.10 4.49
CA LYS A 89 4.98 -2.53 4.83
C LYS A 89 5.62 -3.42 5.91
N ASP A 90 5.70 -4.72 5.63
CA ASP A 90 6.77 -5.50 6.19
C ASP A 90 8.01 -5.03 5.45
N THR A 91 9.10 -4.84 6.18
CA THR A 91 10.47 -4.64 5.69
C THR A 91 10.96 -5.80 4.78
N SER A 92 10.06 -6.63 4.27
CA SER A 92 10.19 -7.83 3.45
C SER A 92 10.05 -7.58 1.93
N SER A 93 10.18 -6.33 1.47
CA SER A 93 10.17 -6.05 0.01
C SER A 93 11.58 -5.98 -0.60
N LYS A 94 12.65 -6.08 0.19
CA LYS A 94 14.03 -6.11 -0.33
C LYS A 94 14.55 -7.52 -0.59
N TYR A 95 13.94 -8.56 -0.01
CA TYR A 95 14.35 -9.93 -0.23
C TYR A 95 13.10 -10.82 -0.32
N LYS A 96 12.77 -11.19 -1.55
CA LYS A 96 11.63 -12.03 -1.96
C LYS A 96 11.62 -13.44 -1.33
N TYR A 97 12.57 -13.76 -0.44
CA TYR A 97 12.81 -15.09 0.10
C TYR A 97 13.12 -15.10 1.62
N HIS A 98 12.62 -14.12 2.38
CA HIS A 98 12.79 -14.15 3.82
C HIS A 98 11.83 -15.10 4.52
N PHE A 99 12.39 -16.05 5.28
CA PHE A 99 11.64 -16.93 6.18
C PHE A 99 11.79 -16.41 7.61
N HIS A 100 10.67 -16.34 8.33
CA HIS A 100 10.66 -15.97 9.74
C HIS A 100 10.50 -17.21 10.61
N VAL A 101 11.40 -17.37 11.58
CA VAL A 101 11.37 -18.41 12.60
C VAL A 101 11.15 -17.73 13.94
N PHE A 102 10.14 -18.20 14.68
CA PHE A 102 9.86 -17.72 16.04
C PHE A 102 10.51 -18.67 17.04
N VAL A 103 11.23 -18.09 18.00
CA VAL A 103 11.92 -18.80 19.07
C VAL A 103 11.41 -18.25 20.38
N GLY A 104 10.60 -19.05 21.08
CA GLY A 104 10.08 -18.73 22.42
C GLY A 104 10.78 -19.54 23.50
N ASP A 105 10.39 -19.31 24.75
CA ASP A 105 10.92 -20.00 25.93
C ASP A 105 12.43 -19.79 26.13
N LEU A 106 12.93 -18.63 25.69
CA LEU A 106 14.32 -18.26 25.93
C LEU A 106 14.48 -17.80 27.38
N SER A 107 15.53 -18.29 28.05
CA SER A 107 15.93 -17.77 29.35
C SER A 107 16.22 -16.27 29.24
N PRO A 108 15.94 -15.47 30.29
CA PRO A 108 16.13 -14.01 30.26
C PRO A 108 17.60 -13.58 30.12
N GLU A 109 18.55 -14.50 30.30
CA GLU A 109 19.98 -14.30 30.06
C GLU A 109 20.39 -14.46 28.59
N ILE A 110 19.53 -15.02 27.74
CA ILE A 110 19.82 -15.27 26.33
C ILE A 110 19.70 -13.99 25.54
N THR A 111 20.80 -13.60 24.86
CA THR A 111 20.82 -12.41 24.02
C THR A 111 20.50 -12.74 22.56
N THR A 112 20.23 -11.70 21.76
CA THR A 112 20.06 -11.87 20.30
C THR A 112 21.32 -12.40 19.61
N GLU A 113 22.51 -12.20 20.20
CA GLU A 113 23.78 -12.72 19.68
C GLU A 113 23.89 -14.22 19.89
N ASP A 114 23.48 -14.74 21.05
CA ASP A 114 23.40 -16.17 21.35
C ASP A 114 22.43 -16.87 20.40
N VAL A 115 21.25 -16.27 20.17
CA VAL A 115 20.26 -16.78 19.20
C VAL A 115 20.86 -16.77 17.79
N LYS A 116 21.57 -15.70 17.40
CA LYS A 116 22.22 -15.64 16.09
C LYS A 116 23.29 -16.71 15.93
N ALA A 117 24.10 -16.96 16.95
CA ALA A 117 25.12 -18.01 16.95
C ALA A 117 24.49 -19.41 16.83
N ALA A 118 23.44 -19.68 17.61
CA ALA A 118 22.72 -20.96 17.61
C ALA A 118 22.07 -21.29 16.25
N PHE A 119 21.55 -20.28 15.55
CA PHE A 119 20.90 -20.47 14.25
C PHE A 119 21.87 -20.39 13.05
N GLY A 120 23.12 -19.98 13.27
CA GLY A 120 24.18 -19.86 12.27
C GLY A 120 24.48 -21.15 11.46
N PRO A 121 24.60 -22.34 12.08
CA PRO A 121 24.83 -23.57 11.32
C PRO A 121 23.63 -23.98 10.44
N PHE A 122 22.43 -23.48 10.75
CA PHE A 122 21.20 -23.79 10.01
C PHE A 122 20.92 -22.80 8.87
N GLY A 123 21.88 -21.94 8.50
CA GLY A 123 21.79 -21.03 7.37
C GLY A 123 21.99 -19.56 7.73
N ARG A 124 22.08 -18.72 6.69
CA ARG A 124 22.42 -17.30 6.84
C ARG A 124 21.25 -16.53 7.46
N ILE A 125 21.49 -15.99 8.64
CA ILE A 125 20.52 -15.14 9.35
C ILE A 125 20.67 -13.71 8.84
N SER A 126 19.58 -13.13 8.37
CA SER A 126 19.53 -11.75 7.88
C SER A 126 19.22 -10.77 9.00
N HIS A 127 18.35 -11.15 9.94
CA HIS A 127 17.97 -10.27 11.05
C HIS A 127 17.50 -11.08 12.27
N VAL A 128 17.76 -10.58 13.47
CA VAL A 128 17.19 -11.12 14.72
C VAL A 128 16.56 -9.95 15.47
N MET A 129 15.32 -10.10 15.89
CA MET A 129 14.62 -9.09 16.70
C MET A 129 14.12 -9.75 17.97
N SER A 130 14.38 -9.12 19.12
CA SER A 130 13.71 -9.45 20.37
C SER A 130 12.27 -8.96 20.30
N GLU A 131 11.31 -9.86 20.45
CA GLU A 131 9.89 -9.48 20.57
C GLU A 131 9.48 -9.28 22.02
N ASN A 132 10.07 -10.03 22.95
CA ASN A 132 9.86 -9.87 24.38
C ASN A 132 11.06 -10.42 25.17
N ALA A 133 11.04 -10.33 26.51
CA ALA A 133 12.14 -10.81 27.37
C ALA A 133 12.49 -12.30 27.21
N GLN A 134 11.61 -13.11 26.61
CA GLN A 134 11.79 -14.55 26.44
C GLN A 134 11.50 -15.05 25.00
N SER A 135 11.34 -14.12 24.05
CA SER A 135 10.99 -14.47 22.67
C SER A 135 11.74 -13.64 21.66
N CYS A 136 12.26 -14.29 20.63
CA CYS A 136 12.94 -13.66 19.51
C CYS A 136 12.38 -14.14 18.17
N ARG A 137 12.33 -13.24 17.19
CA ARG A 137 12.03 -13.53 15.79
C ARG A 137 13.33 -13.51 14.99
N VAL A 138 13.66 -14.64 14.38
CA VAL A 138 14.81 -14.81 13.50
C VAL A 138 14.34 -14.74 12.05
N THR A 139 14.96 -13.91 11.24
CA THR A 139 14.70 -13.78 9.80
C THR A 139 15.89 -14.33 9.03
N LYS A 140 15.65 -15.34 8.20
CA LYS A 140 16.65 -15.95 7.30
C LYS A 140 16.37 -15.54 5.87
N GLY A 141 17.39 -15.47 5.02
CA GLY A 141 17.28 -15.13 3.60
C GLY A 141 18.27 -15.88 2.75
#